data_AF-F9EK09-F1
#
_entry.id   AF-F9EK09-F1
#
_cell.length_a   1.000
_cell.length_b   1.000
_cell.length_c   1.000
_cell.angle_alpha   90.00
_cell.angle_beta   90.00
_cell.angle_gamma   90.00
#
_symmetry.space_group_name_H-M   'P 1'
#
loop_
_entity.id
_entity.type
_entity.pdbx_description
1 polymer ?
#
loop_
_entity_poly.entity_id
_entity_poly.type
_entity_poly.pdbx_seq_one_letter_code
_entity_poly.pdbx_strand_id
1 'polypeptide(L)'
;NKHRGTVPTREQIASSRENLKNSVDNLQSKIDKARAENEKGLAGLKLKLIQLMEQGDQVVKSPWSSWQFGANYFSDNWGSAYKGRGDKPSYGGIFNRSDDIFQRYIHTISTHYSSLITGNDSTQASSNLNGGNPLHFGTTDLQLVEEPIVEVEVSADVKPRQPKKMEPLTVNVNHD
;
A
#
# COMPACT_ATOMS: atom_id res chain seq x y z
N ASN A 1 76.05 -22.69 -45.98
CA ASN A 1 75.05 -23.41 -46.79
C ASN A 1 73.83 -22.54 -47.01
N LYS A 2 73.60 -22.12 -48.26
CA LYS A 2 72.48 -21.24 -48.65
C LYS A 2 71.21 -22.09 -48.66
N HIS A 3 70.29 -21.88 -47.71
CA HIS A 3 68.95 -22.47 -47.78
C HIS A 3 68.24 -21.92 -49.02
N ARG A 4 68.28 -22.67 -50.13
CA ARG A 4 67.35 -22.49 -51.23
C ARG A 4 65.98 -22.88 -50.69
N GLY A 5 65.15 -21.89 -50.38
CA GLY A 5 63.73 -22.10 -50.16
C GLY A 5 63.18 -22.76 -51.43
N THR A 6 62.71 -23.99 -51.30
CA THR A 6 61.96 -24.69 -52.34
C THR A 6 60.72 -23.85 -52.60
N VAL A 7 60.67 -23.17 -53.75
CA VAL A 7 59.47 -22.45 -54.18
C VAL A 7 58.41 -23.52 -54.42
N PRO A 8 57.29 -23.52 -53.67
CA PRO A 8 56.28 -24.56 -53.80
C PRO A 8 55.73 -24.55 -55.22
N THR A 9 55.59 -25.73 -55.81
CA THR A 9 55.06 -25.89 -57.17
C THR A 9 53.60 -25.40 -57.20
N ARG A 10 53.13 -24.90 -58.34
CA ARG A 10 51.75 -24.38 -58.49
C ARG A 10 50.67 -25.34 -57.97
N GLU A 11 50.85 -26.64 -58.15
CA GLU A 11 49.96 -27.70 -57.66
C GLU A 11 49.93 -27.79 -56.12
N GLN A 12 51.09 -27.68 -55.47
CA GLN A 12 51.17 -27.66 -54.00
C GLN A 12 50.51 -26.41 -53.41
N ILE A 13 50.62 -25.27 -54.09
CA ILE A 13 49.92 -24.03 -53.72
C ILE A 13 48.40 -24.18 -53.90
N ALA A 14 47.95 -24.79 -55.00
CA ALA A 14 46.53 -25.03 -55.25
C ALA A 14 45.93 -25.98 -54.20
N SER A 15 46.59 -27.10 -53.91
CA SER A 15 46.17 -28.05 -52.88
C SER A 15 46.14 -27.41 -51.48
N SER A 16 47.13 -26.58 -51.14
CA SER A 16 47.15 -25.82 -49.88
C SER A 16 45.97 -24.84 -49.77
N ARG A 17 45.64 -24.12 -50.85
CA ARG A 17 44.49 -23.21 -50.89
C ARG A 17 43.15 -23.94 -50.73
N GLU A 18 43.01 -25.09 -51.36
CA GLU A 18 41.81 -25.93 -51.24
C GLU A 18 41.65 -26.49 -49.81
N ASN A 19 42.75 -26.98 -49.21
CA ASN A 19 42.75 -27.44 -47.82
C ASN A 19 42.41 -26.32 -46.82
N LEU A 20 42.91 -25.11 -47.05
CA LEU A 20 42.56 -23.94 -46.24
C LEU A 20 41.09 -23.58 -46.39
N LYS A 21 40.56 -23.59 -47.63
CA LYS A 21 39.14 -23.33 -47.87
C LYS A 21 38.25 -24.36 -47.15
N ASN A 22 38.56 -25.64 -47.28
CA ASN A 22 37.85 -26.72 -46.58
C ASN A 22 37.93 -26.56 -45.05
N SER A 23 39.07 -26.11 -44.52
CA SER A 23 39.23 -25.84 -43.08
C SER A 23 38.39 -24.65 -42.62
N VAL A 24 38.35 -23.58 -43.41
CA VAL A 24 37.51 -22.40 -43.13
C VAL A 24 36.03 -22.75 -43.20
N ASP A 25 35.60 -23.51 -44.21
CA ASP A 25 34.20 -23.94 -44.35
C ASP A 25 33.78 -24.86 -43.18
N ASN A 26 34.68 -25.74 -42.72
CA ASN A 26 34.45 -26.60 -41.55
C ASN A 26 34.36 -25.77 -40.26
N LEU A 27 35.25 -24.78 -40.08
CA LEU A 27 35.19 -23.88 -38.93
C LEU A 27 33.90 -23.05 -38.93
N GLN A 28 33.48 -22.56 -40.09
CA GLN A 28 32.22 -21.83 -40.24
C GLN A 28 31.02 -22.69 -39.82
N SER A 29 30.95 -23.93 -40.32
CA SER A 29 29.92 -24.89 -39.92
C SER A 29 29.90 -25.15 -38.40
N LYS A 30 31.07 -25.31 -37.78
CA LYS A 30 31.18 -25.46 -36.32
C LYS A 30 30.73 -24.23 -35.55
N ILE A 31 31.04 -23.03 -36.04
CA ILE A 31 30.61 -21.76 -35.45
C ILE A 31 29.08 -21.63 -35.53
N ASP A 32 28.49 -21.94 -36.68
CA ASP A 32 27.04 -21.85 -36.88
C ASP A 32 26.30 -22.85 -35.99
N LYS A 33 26.85 -24.07 -35.84
CA LYS A 33 26.31 -25.07 -34.90
C LYS A 33 26.40 -24.59 -33.44
N ALA A 34 27.54 -24.07 -33.01
CA ALA A 34 27.72 -23.55 -31.66
C ALA A 34 26.78 -22.37 -31.37
N ARG A 35 26.56 -21.49 -32.36
CA ARG A 35 25.59 -20.38 -32.26
C ARG A 35 24.17 -20.90 -32.04
N ALA A 36 23.74 -21.89 -32.84
CA ALA A 36 22.41 -22.48 -32.71
C ALA A 36 22.21 -23.20 -31.36
N GLU A 37 23.24 -23.87 -30.84
CA GLU A 37 23.19 -24.51 -29.51
C GLU A 37 23.14 -23.46 -28.38
N ASN A 38 23.90 -22.38 -28.49
CA ASN A 38 23.87 -21.27 -27.53
C ASN A 38 22.49 -20.58 -27.51
N GLU A 39 21.88 -20.32 -28.67
CA GLU A 39 20.53 -19.73 -28.76
C GLU A 39 19.47 -20.62 -28.11
N LYS A 40 19.53 -21.93 -28.33
CA LYS A 40 18.64 -22.90 -27.66
C LYS A 40 18.84 -22.91 -26.15
N GLY A 41 20.08 -22.88 -25.68
CA GLY A 41 20.40 -22.78 -24.26
C GLY A 41 19.84 -21.52 -23.62
N LEU A 42 19.97 -20.39 -24.32
CA LEU A 42 19.48 -19.08 -23.86
C LEU A 42 17.96 -19.01 -23.79
N ALA A 43 17.26 -19.60 -24.78
CA ALA A 43 15.80 -19.74 -24.74
C ALA A 43 15.34 -20.64 -23.58
N GLY A 44 16.04 -21.76 -23.33
CA GLY A 44 15.74 -22.65 -22.21
C GLY A 44 15.95 -21.99 -20.84
N LEU A 45 17.04 -21.22 -20.67
CA LEU A 45 17.30 -20.45 -19.46
C LEU A 45 16.24 -19.37 -19.24
N LYS A 46 15.78 -18.70 -20.31
CA LYS A 46 14.70 -17.72 -20.22
C LYS A 46 13.38 -18.35 -19.75
N LEU A 47 13.02 -19.53 -20.27
CA LEU A 47 11.82 -20.25 -19.82
C LEU A 47 11.93 -20.69 -18.35
N LYS A 48 13.09 -21.19 -17.92
CA LYS A 48 13.33 -21.53 -16.50
C LYS A 48 13.23 -20.30 -15.60
N LEU A 49 13.75 -19.15 -16.02
CA LEU A 49 13.63 -17.91 -15.26
C LEU A 49 12.16 -17.49 -15.10
N ILE A 50 11.38 -17.55 -16.18
CA ILE A 50 9.93 -17.28 -16.14
C ILE A 50 9.23 -18.21 -15.14
N GLN A 51 9.51 -19.52 -15.20
CA GLN A 51 8.95 -20.50 -14.27
C GLN A 51 9.34 -20.22 -12.82
N LEU A 52 10.61 -19.88 -12.54
CA LEU A 52 11.07 -19.54 -11.19
C LEU A 52 10.44 -18.25 -10.67
N MET A 53 10.21 -17.25 -11.53
CA MET A 53 9.48 -16.04 -11.17
C MET A 53 8.00 -16.33 -10.87
N GLU A 54 7.36 -17.17 -11.66
CA GLU A 54 5.96 -17.58 -11.46
C GLU A 54 5.78 -18.41 -10.18
N GLN A 55 6.66 -19.37 -9.93
CA GLN A 55 6.67 -20.15 -8.68
C GLN A 55 7.03 -19.29 -7.46
N GLY A 56 7.99 -18.36 -7.60
CA GLY A 56 8.36 -17.42 -6.55
C GLY A 56 7.19 -16.54 -6.11
N ASP A 57 6.42 -16.00 -7.06
CA ASP A 57 5.21 -15.21 -6.76
C ASP A 57 4.15 -16.07 -6.04
N GLN A 58 4.01 -17.35 -6.44
CA GLN A 58 3.09 -18.28 -5.77
C GLN A 58 3.54 -18.61 -4.32
N VAL A 59 4.84 -18.82 -4.07
CA VAL A 59 5.36 -19.23 -2.75
C VAL A 59 5.40 -18.07 -1.75
N VAL A 60 5.72 -16.85 -2.21
CA VAL A 60 5.74 -15.64 -1.36
C VAL A 60 4.33 -15.22 -0.94
N LYS A 61 3.29 -15.65 -1.67
CA LYS A 61 1.86 -15.43 -1.34
C LYS A 61 1.24 -16.57 -0.51
N SER A 62 2.03 -17.20 0.37
CA SER A 62 1.53 -18.25 1.25
C SER A 62 0.27 -17.77 2.02
N PRO A 63 -0.75 -18.64 2.23
CA PRO A 63 -2.10 -18.25 2.65
C PRO A 63 -2.19 -17.68 4.09
N TRP A 64 -1.06 -17.64 4.80
CA TRP A 64 -0.98 -17.15 6.17
C TRP A 64 -1.07 -15.61 6.25
N SER A 65 -0.68 -14.90 5.18
CA SER A 65 -0.91 -13.45 5.03
C SER A 65 -2.38 -13.12 4.76
N SER A 66 -3.20 -14.11 4.38
CA SER A 66 -4.59 -13.92 3.98
C SER A 66 -5.56 -13.82 5.17
N TRP A 67 -5.23 -14.38 6.33
CA TRP A 67 -6.20 -14.47 7.43
C TRP A 67 -6.14 -13.31 8.43
N GLN A 68 -4.96 -12.78 8.78
CA GLN A 68 -4.90 -11.66 9.75
C GLN A 68 -5.22 -10.27 9.15
N PHE A 69 -5.20 -10.12 7.82
CA PHE A 69 -5.30 -8.80 7.18
C PHE A 69 -6.34 -8.66 6.06
N GLY A 70 -7.33 -9.57 5.96
CA GLY A 70 -8.45 -9.42 5.02
C GLY A 70 -7.99 -9.04 3.61
N ALA A 71 -6.93 -9.68 3.11
CA ALA A 71 -6.31 -9.33 1.85
C ALA A 71 -7.21 -9.78 0.69
N ASN A 72 -8.06 -8.88 0.23
CA ASN A 72 -8.78 -9.02 -1.03
C ASN A 72 -7.77 -9.18 -2.17
N TYR A 73 -7.90 -10.28 -2.93
CA TYR A 73 -7.07 -10.58 -4.10
C TYR A 73 -7.25 -9.53 -5.20
N PHE A 74 -6.52 -8.42 -5.11
CA PHE A 74 -6.42 -7.47 -6.21
C PHE A 74 -5.21 -7.85 -7.05
N SER A 75 -5.47 -8.30 -8.27
CA SER A 75 -4.45 -8.47 -9.31
C SER A 75 -3.79 -7.13 -9.58
N ASP A 76 -2.52 -7.00 -9.20
CA ASP A 76 -1.67 -5.85 -9.53
C ASP A 76 -1.44 -5.81 -11.05
N ASN A 77 -2.31 -5.08 -11.74
CA ASN A 77 -2.05 -4.66 -13.11
C ASN A 77 -0.92 -3.61 -13.07
N TRP A 78 0.24 -3.98 -13.61
CA TRP A 78 1.57 -3.35 -13.54
C TRP A 78 1.68 -1.99 -14.28
N GLY A 79 0.58 -1.23 -14.35
CA GLY A 79 0.51 0.10 -14.94
C GLY A 79 -0.55 1.01 -14.32
N SER A 80 -1.13 0.65 -13.18
CA SER A 80 -2.08 1.50 -12.46
C SER A 80 -1.52 1.91 -11.11
N ALA A 81 -1.69 3.20 -10.77
CA ALA A 81 -1.23 3.76 -9.51
C ALA A 81 -1.76 2.93 -8.32
N TYR A 82 -0.81 2.50 -7.50
CA TYR A 82 -1.01 1.79 -6.24
C TYR A 82 -2.15 2.41 -5.41
N LYS A 83 -3.28 1.70 -5.28
CA LYS A 83 -4.49 2.12 -4.54
C LYS A 83 -4.33 2.06 -3.01
N GLY A 84 -3.11 2.21 -2.50
CA GLY A 84 -2.80 1.99 -1.07
C GLY A 84 -2.46 3.24 -0.27
N ARG A 85 -2.21 4.40 -0.91
CA ARG A 85 -2.08 5.71 -0.24
C ARG A 85 -2.49 6.83 -1.18
N GLY A 86 -3.57 7.53 -0.85
CA GLY A 86 -4.13 8.60 -1.67
C GLY A 86 -5.21 8.07 -2.61
N ASP A 87 -6.35 8.75 -2.62
CA ASP A 87 -7.58 8.34 -3.28
C ASP A 87 -7.50 8.31 -4.82
N LYS A 88 -8.57 7.77 -5.42
CA LYS A 88 -8.79 7.67 -6.86
C LYS A 88 -8.47 9.01 -7.57
N PRO A 89 -7.95 8.98 -8.81
CA PRO A 89 -7.46 10.16 -9.54
C PRO A 89 -8.48 11.31 -9.74
N SER A 90 -9.77 11.09 -9.48
CA SER A 90 -10.82 12.10 -9.60
C SER A 90 -11.04 12.94 -8.33
N TYR A 91 -10.47 12.56 -7.18
CA TYR A 91 -10.64 13.29 -5.93
C TYR A 91 -9.35 13.25 -5.12
N GLY A 92 -8.59 14.35 -5.16
CA GLY A 92 -7.24 14.45 -4.60
C GLY A 92 -7.17 14.98 -3.16
N GLY A 93 -8.29 15.02 -2.43
CA GLY A 93 -8.33 15.59 -1.08
C GLY A 93 -8.02 14.55 -0.02
N ILE A 94 -6.87 14.67 0.66
CA ILE A 94 -6.67 13.98 1.95
C ILE A 94 -7.54 14.72 2.97
N PHE A 95 -8.54 14.03 3.52
CA PHE A 95 -9.36 14.59 4.59
C PHE A 95 -8.60 14.62 5.91
N ASN A 96 -8.39 15.81 6.43
CA ASN A 96 -7.79 16.02 7.74
C ASN A 96 -8.90 16.15 8.79
N ARG A 97 -8.70 15.52 9.95
CA ARG A 97 -9.57 15.75 11.11
C ARG A 97 -9.26 17.12 11.69
N SER A 98 -10.29 17.82 12.14
CA SER A 98 -10.13 19.08 12.86
C SER A 98 -9.36 18.85 14.17
N ASP A 99 -8.51 19.81 14.54
CA ASP A 99 -7.80 19.80 15.82
C ASP A 99 -8.74 20.00 17.01
N ASP A 100 -9.85 20.71 16.79
CA ASP A 100 -10.88 20.95 17.80
C ASP A 100 -11.66 19.66 18.10
N ILE A 101 -11.76 19.32 19.39
CA ILE A 101 -12.49 18.14 19.88
C ILE A 101 -13.99 18.23 19.57
N PHE A 102 -14.60 19.42 19.64
CA PHE A 102 -16.04 19.56 19.49
C PHE A 102 -16.47 19.31 18.04
N GLN A 103 -15.62 19.70 17.09
CA GLN A 103 -15.79 19.43 15.66
C GLN A 103 -15.74 17.94 15.29
N ARG A 104 -15.26 17.07 16.20
CA ARG A 104 -15.11 15.63 15.96
C ARG A 104 -16.21 14.77 16.57
N TYR A 105 -16.93 15.28 17.58
CA TYR A 105 -17.77 14.44 18.44
C TYR A 105 -19.22 14.92 18.57
N ILE A 106 -19.53 16.16 18.19
CA ILE A 106 -20.91 16.65 18.25
C ILE A 106 -21.65 16.20 16.99
N HIS A 107 -22.73 15.46 17.19
CA HIS A 107 -23.60 14.99 16.11
C HIS A 107 -24.44 16.14 15.51
N THR A 108 -24.78 16.07 14.22
CA THR A 108 -25.54 17.10 13.46
C THR A 108 -26.89 17.46 14.08
N ILE A 109 -27.52 16.52 14.76
CA ILE A 109 -28.84 16.68 15.43
C ILE A 109 -28.72 17.38 16.79
N SER A 110 -27.54 17.37 17.41
CA SER A 110 -27.35 17.94 18.73
C SER A 110 -27.70 19.42 18.75
N THR A 111 -28.34 19.89 19.82
CA THR A 111 -28.61 21.32 20.03
C THR A 111 -27.34 22.17 20.01
N HIS A 112 -26.20 21.58 20.34
CA HIS A 112 -24.90 22.23 20.34
C HIS A 112 -24.21 22.23 18.97
N TYR A 113 -24.70 21.48 17.98
CA TYR A 113 -24.07 21.42 16.66
C TYR A 113 -24.06 22.77 15.94
N SER A 114 -25.14 23.54 16.08
CA SER A 114 -25.27 24.89 15.52
C SER A 114 -24.27 25.90 16.10
N SER A 115 -23.65 25.60 17.24
CA SER A 115 -22.62 26.45 17.87
C SER A 115 -21.21 26.20 17.32
N LEU A 116 -21.03 25.16 16.51
CA LEU A 116 -19.75 24.83 15.91
C LEU A 116 -19.36 25.82 14.82
N ILE A 117 -18.06 26.02 14.63
CA ILE A 117 -17.53 26.85 13.55
C ILE A 117 -17.85 26.18 12.21
N THR A 118 -18.38 26.94 11.26
CA THR A 118 -18.64 26.49 9.89
C THR A 118 -17.60 27.03 8.92
N GLY A 119 -17.31 26.27 7.86
CA GLY A 119 -16.30 26.61 6.86
C GLY A 119 -16.62 26.01 5.49
N ASN A 120 -15.73 26.23 4.53
CA ASN A 120 -15.85 25.70 3.17
C ASN A 120 -14.54 25.05 2.70
N ASP A 121 -13.80 24.43 3.62
CA ASP A 121 -12.54 23.75 3.33
C ASP A 121 -12.82 22.30 2.92
N SER A 122 -12.68 22.04 1.62
CA SER A 122 -12.85 20.71 1.00
C SER A 122 -11.90 19.63 1.50
N THR A 123 -10.87 19.98 2.27
CA THR A 123 -9.94 19.02 2.89
C THR A 123 -10.34 18.64 4.31
N GLN A 124 -11.43 19.20 4.86
CA GLN A 124 -11.86 18.88 6.22
C GLN A 124 -12.76 17.64 6.25
N ALA A 125 -12.52 16.78 7.23
CA ALA A 125 -13.34 15.59 7.50
C ALA A 125 -14.64 15.93 8.26
N SER A 126 -14.90 17.19 8.61
CA SER A 126 -16.12 17.60 9.31
C SER A 126 -17.04 18.32 8.34
N SER A 127 -18.30 17.89 8.27
CA SER A 127 -19.26 18.38 7.27
C SER A 127 -19.55 19.88 7.43
N ASN A 128 -19.60 20.38 8.67
CA ASN A 128 -19.76 21.81 8.95
C ASN A 128 -18.57 22.67 8.52
N LEU A 129 -17.32 22.15 8.55
CA LEU A 129 -16.15 22.86 8.01
C LEU A 129 -15.97 22.66 6.50
N ASN A 130 -16.61 21.65 5.93
CA ASN A 130 -16.56 21.30 4.52
C ASN A 130 -17.87 21.67 3.80
N GLY A 131 -18.27 22.94 3.89
CA GLY A 131 -19.40 23.49 3.14
C GLY A 131 -20.78 23.22 3.73
N GLY A 132 -20.87 22.55 4.88
CA GLY A 132 -22.09 22.43 5.67
C GLY A 132 -23.10 21.40 5.18
N ASN A 133 -22.79 20.61 4.14
CA ASN A 133 -23.70 19.58 3.65
C ASN A 133 -23.44 18.24 4.37
N PRO A 134 -24.31 17.80 5.30
CA PRO A 134 -24.12 16.54 6.02
C PRO A 134 -24.39 15.31 5.15
N LEU A 135 -25.05 15.48 4.00
CA LEU A 135 -25.40 14.38 3.09
C LEU A 135 -24.31 14.09 2.05
N HIS A 136 -23.25 14.89 2.01
CA HIS A 136 -22.19 14.77 1.02
C HIS A 136 -20.83 14.66 1.70
N PHE A 137 -20.12 13.55 1.47
CA PHE A 137 -18.76 13.36 2.00
C PHE A 137 -17.82 12.85 0.90
N GLY A 138 -16.89 13.71 0.48
CA GLY A 138 -15.95 13.41 -0.59
C GLY A 138 -16.61 13.25 -1.95
N THR A 139 -16.63 12.03 -2.47
CA THR A 139 -17.23 11.71 -3.78
C THR A 139 -18.54 10.93 -3.67
N THR A 140 -19.01 10.71 -2.44
CA THR A 140 -20.15 9.84 -2.17
C THR A 140 -21.23 10.61 -1.44
N ASP A 141 -22.46 10.45 -1.90
CA ASP A 141 -23.62 10.91 -1.16
C ASP A 141 -23.97 9.87 -0.10
N LEU A 142 -24.14 10.34 1.13
CA LEU A 142 -24.43 9.50 2.29
C LEU A 142 -25.94 9.43 2.51
N GLN A 143 -26.46 8.21 2.61
CA GLN A 143 -27.78 7.97 3.15
C GLN A 143 -27.63 7.73 4.66
N LEU A 144 -27.83 8.78 5.46
CA LEU A 144 -27.79 8.68 6.91
C LEU A 144 -29.03 7.92 7.40
N VAL A 145 -28.80 6.77 8.03
CA VAL A 145 -29.83 6.02 8.78
C VAL A 145 -29.51 6.23 10.25
N GLU A 146 -30.36 6.98 10.94
CA GLU A 146 -30.12 7.37 12.33
C GLU A 146 -30.65 6.32 13.29
N GLU A 147 -29.84 5.98 14.30
CA GLU A 147 -30.32 5.22 15.44
C GLU A 147 -31.16 6.15 16.34
N PRO A 148 -32.28 5.67 16.89
CA PRO A 148 -33.10 6.47 17.80
C PRO A 148 -32.30 6.85 19.04
N ILE A 149 -32.42 8.10 19.47
CA ILE A 149 -31.74 8.62 20.66
C ILE A 149 -32.30 7.89 21.89
N VAL A 150 -31.44 7.14 22.58
CA VAL A 150 -31.75 6.49 23.86
C VAL A 150 -31.19 7.36 24.98
N GLU A 151 -32.06 7.80 25.90
CA GLU A 151 -31.62 8.50 27.11
C GLU A 151 -30.93 7.50 28.04
N VAL A 152 -29.66 7.75 28.34
CA VAL A 152 -28.92 6.99 29.36
C VAL A 152 -28.89 7.81 30.64
N GLU A 153 -29.73 7.44 31.61
CA GLU A 153 -29.72 8.06 32.92
C GLU A 153 -28.48 7.59 33.71
N VAL A 154 -27.54 8.50 33.94
CA VAL A 154 -26.37 8.25 34.78
C VAL A 154 -26.64 8.84 36.16
N SER A 155 -27.25 8.05 37.04
CA SER A 155 -27.45 8.43 38.45
C SER A 155 -26.19 8.12 39.27
N ALA A 156 -25.48 9.14 39.73
CA ALA A 156 -24.48 8.98 40.78
C ALA A 156 -25.19 9.02 42.15
N ASP A 157 -25.52 7.86 42.72
CA ASP A 157 -26.10 7.81 44.07
C ASP A 157 -25.02 8.18 45.10
N VAL A 158 -24.94 9.47 45.45
CA VAL A 158 -24.16 9.98 46.57
C VAL A 158 -25.13 10.47 47.63
N LYS A 159 -25.34 9.66 48.68
CA LYS A 159 -26.06 10.06 49.89
C LYS A 159 -25.10 10.72 50.89
N PRO A 160 -25.02 12.06 50.98
CA PRO A 160 -24.23 12.70 52.03
C PRO A 160 -24.82 12.37 53.40
N ARG A 161 -23.95 11.94 54.33
CA ARG A 161 -24.33 11.69 55.73
C ARG A 161 -24.72 13.03 56.35
N GLN A 162 -25.97 13.17 56.81
CA GLN A 162 -26.43 14.37 57.51
C GLN A 162 -25.58 14.58 58.77
N PRO A 163 -24.95 15.76 58.98
CA PRO A 163 -24.21 16.02 60.20
C PRO A 163 -25.17 16.07 61.39
N LYS A 164 -24.92 15.27 62.43
CA LYS A 164 -25.67 15.33 63.68
C LYS A 164 -25.35 16.67 64.36
N LYS A 165 -26.32 17.59 64.44
CA LYS A 165 -26.19 18.87 65.15
C LYS A 165 -25.89 18.56 66.61
N MET A 166 -24.66 18.85 67.06
CA MET A 166 -24.31 18.76 68.48
C MET A 166 -24.91 19.98 69.18
N GLU A 167 -25.63 19.76 70.27
CA GLU A 167 -26.13 20.87 71.09
C GLU A 167 -24.96 21.58 71.77
N PRO A 168 -24.98 22.92 71.85
CA PRO A 168 -23.91 23.69 72.45
C PRO A 168 -23.79 23.37 73.94
N LEU A 169 -22.56 23.15 74.41
CA LEU A 169 -22.26 22.97 75.83
C LEU A 169 -22.56 24.29 76.56
N THR A 170 -23.57 24.29 77.42
CA THR A 170 -23.84 25.39 78.35
C THR A 170 -22.91 25.29 79.55
N VAL A 171 -22.01 26.26 79.70
CA VAL A 171 -21.17 26.42 80.90
C VAL A 171 -21.93 27.29 81.89
N ASN A 172 -22.35 26.72 83.02
CA ASN A 172 -22.91 27.49 84.13
C ASN A 172 -21.75 27.99 84.99
N VAL A 173 -21.51 29.31 84.94
CA VAL A 173 -20.58 29.98 85.85
C VAL A 173 -21.38 30.46 87.05
N ASN A 174 -21.22 29.79 88.19
CA ASN A 174 -21.74 30.28 89.46
C ASN A 174 -20.68 31.19 90.08
N HIS A 175 -21.07 32.40 90.46
CA HIS A 175 -20.26 33.28 91.29
C HIS A 175 -20.73 33.15 92.73
N ASP A 176 -19.81 32.79 93.63
CA ASP A 176 -19.97 32.85 95.08
C ASP A 176 -19.88 34.30 95.59
#